data_AF-A0A535UF02-F1
#
_entry.id   AF-A0A535UF02-F1
#
_cell.length_a   1.000
_cell.length_b   1.000
_cell.length_c   1.000
_cell.angle_alpha   90.00
_cell.angle_beta   90.00
_cell.angle_gamma   90.00
#
_symmetry.space_group_name_H-M   'P 1'
#
loop_
_entity.id
_entity.type
_entity.pdbx_description
1 polymer ?
#
loop_
_entity_poly.entity_id
_entity_poly.type
_entity_poly.pdbx_seq_one_letter_code
_entity_poly.pdbx_strand_id
1 'polypeptide(L)'
;MALDVALTQKKLQDLTDAGLIGLLEKDEALWRAKAKHAYNATHAFIKEIRPDDVVNLLVAELEVAPEFRTFLAKKKLTQKYWYEWFAELIVDHFWTQLSGG
;
A
#
# COMPACT_ATOMS: atom_id res chain seq x y z
N MET A 1 -4.89 13.41 17.94
CA MET A 1 -4.36 13.99 16.69
C MET A 1 -4.54 12.91 15.64
N ALA A 2 -5.51 13.07 14.75
CA ALA A 2 -5.81 12.10 13.70
C ALA A 2 -4.79 12.29 12.56
N LEU A 3 -4.15 11.20 12.15
CA LEU A 3 -3.28 11.18 10.97
C LEU A 3 -4.17 11.11 9.72
N ASP A 4 -3.83 11.88 8.69
CA ASP A 4 -4.56 12.07 7.42
C ASP A 4 -4.76 10.78 6.58
N VAL A 5 -4.29 9.61 7.04
CA VAL A 5 -4.44 8.29 6.39
C VAL A 5 -5.37 7.39 7.22
N ALA A 6 -6.46 7.92 7.78
CA ALA A 6 -7.43 7.07 8.45
C ALA A 6 -8.23 6.28 7.39
N LEU A 7 -7.85 5.02 7.14
CA LEU A 7 -8.68 4.08 6.38
C LEU A 7 -10.07 4.06 7.02
N THR A 8 -11.02 4.79 6.43
CA THR A 8 -12.38 4.86 6.98
C THR A 8 -12.98 3.46 7.02
N GLN A 9 -13.90 3.20 7.95
CA GLN A 9 -14.54 1.89 8.06
C GLN A 9 -15.15 1.42 6.73
N LYS A 10 -15.67 2.35 5.93
CA LYS A 10 -16.17 2.09 4.59
C LYS A 10 -15.05 1.63 3.64
N LYS A 11 -13.93 2.34 3.61
CA LYS A 11 -12.76 1.99 2.79
C LYS A 11 -12.19 0.61 3.16
N LEU A 12 -12.10 0.30 4.45
CA LEU A 12 -11.70 -1.04 4.92
C LEU A 12 -12.67 -2.12 4.43
N GLN A 13 -13.97 -1.84 4.47
CA GLN A 13 -14.97 -2.77 3.96
C GLN A 13 -14.87 -2.96 2.44
N ASP A 14 -14.67 -1.89 1.66
CA ASP A 14 -14.45 -1.96 0.22
C ASP A 14 -13.16 -2.73 -0.14
N LEU A 15 -12.06 -2.49 0.61
CA LEU A 15 -10.80 -3.23 0.47
C LEU A 15 -10.98 -4.73 0.78
N THR A 16 -11.79 -5.05 1.79
CA THR A 16 -12.14 -6.42 2.16
C THR A 16 -12.95 -7.10 1.06
N ASP A 17 -14.00 -6.43 0.56
CA ASP A 17 -14.88 -6.95 -0.50
C ASP A 17 -14.13 -7.16 -1.82
N ALA A 18 -13.24 -6.23 -2.17
CA ALA A 18 -12.32 -6.35 -3.30
C ALA A 18 -11.34 -7.53 -3.14
N GLY A 19 -11.12 -8.01 -1.91
CA GLY A 19 -10.20 -9.08 -1.57
C GLY A 19 -8.74 -8.61 -1.48
N LEU A 20 -8.50 -7.31 -1.33
CA LEU A 20 -7.17 -6.73 -1.23
C LEU A 20 -6.51 -7.05 0.12
N ILE A 21 -7.31 -7.15 1.18
CA ILE A 21 -6.85 -7.63 2.49
C ILE A 21 -6.27 -9.04 2.36
N GLY A 22 -7.03 -9.96 1.74
CA GLY A 22 -6.56 -11.32 1.50
C GLY A 22 -5.37 -11.41 0.54
N LEU A 23 -5.23 -10.47 -0.41
CA LEU A 23 -4.03 -10.38 -1.25
C LEU A 23 -2.79 -10.02 -0.43
N LEU A 24 -2.93 -9.07 0.50
CA LEU A 24 -1.87 -8.68 1.42
C LEU A 24 -1.47 -9.85 2.32
N GLU A 25 -2.44 -10.49 2.98
CA GLU A 25 -2.19 -11.60 3.91
C GLU A 25 -1.58 -12.82 3.23
N LYS A 26 -1.99 -13.10 1.98
CA LYS A 26 -1.49 -14.26 1.22
C LYS A 26 0.01 -14.17 0.93
N ASP A 27 0.51 -12.97 0.63
CA ASP A 27 1.88 -12.73 0.19
C ASP A 27 2.51 -11.57 0.97
N GLU A 28 2.31 -11.57 2.30
CA GLU A 28 2.70 -10.47 3.20
C GLU A 28 4.18 -10.07 3.03
N ALA A 29 5.05 -11.07 2.91
CA ALA A 29 6.49 -10.86 2.72
C ALA A 29 6.83 -10.09 1.42
N LEU A 30 6.11 -10.35 0.34
CA LEU A 30 6.30 -9.67 -0.95
C LEU A 30 5.88 -8.21 -0.86
N TRP A 31 4.72 -7.94 -0.28
CA TRP A 31 4.22 -6.57 -0.12
C TRP A 31 5.06 -5.77 0.86
N ARG A 32 5.51 -6.41 1.95
CA ARG A 32 6.46 -5.81 2.90
C ARG A 32 7.78 -5.46 2.23
N ALA A 33 8.31 -6.32 1.36
CA ALA A 33 9.54 -6.03 0.62
C ALA A 33 9.39 -4.80 -0.28
N LYS A 34 8.26 -4.67 -0.99
CA LYS A 34 7.96 -3.48 -1.80
C LYS A 34 7.80 -2.23 -0.93
N ALA A 35 7.07 -2.32 0.20
CA ALA A 35 6.91 -1.21 1.13
C ALA A 35 8.26 -0.74 1.71
N LYS A 36 9.14 -1.69 2.08
CA LYS A 36 10.49 -1.39 2.55
C LYS A 36 11.36 -0.76 1.47
N HIS A 37 11.25 -1.24 0.24
CA HIS A 37 11.95 -0.67 -0.90
C HIS A 37 11.51 0.78 -1.13
N ALA A 38 10.19 1.04 -1.17
CA ALA A 38 9.63 2.37 -1.27
C ALA A 38 10.08 3.28 -0.10
N TYR A 39 10.00 2.80 1.14
CA TYR A 39 10.46 3.56 2.31
C TYR A 39 11.94 3.96 2.21
N ASN A 40 12.82 3.01 1.88
CA ASN A 40 14.25 3.27 1.76
C ASN A 40 14.58 4.24 0.62
N ALA A 41 13.87 4.12 -0.50
CA ALA A 41 14.00 5.04 -1.61
C ALA A 41 13.57 6.46 -1.19
N THR A 42 12.45 6.62 -0.50
CA THR A 42 12.03 7.92 0.05
C THR A 42 13.03 8.46 1.06
N HIS A 43 13.61 7.61 1.91
CA HIS A 43 14.66 7.98 2.87
C HIS A 43 15.93 8.55 2.21
N ALA A 44 16.22 8.15 0.97
CA ALA A 44 17.36 8.67 0.23
C ALA A 44 17.19 10.15 -0.14
N PHE A 45 15.95 10.63 -0.24
CA PHE A 45 15.63 12.00 -0.67
C PHE A 45 15.16 12.90 0.47
N ILE A 46 14.50 12.34 1.50
CA ILE A 46 13.86 13.09 2.58
C ILE A 46 14.27 12.50 3.94
N LYS A 47 14.70 13.36 4.87
CA LYS A 47 15.11 12.95 6.23
C LYS A 47 13.93 12.59 7.14
N GLU A 48 12.79 13.25 6.97
CA GLU A 48 11.59 13.03 7.77
C GLU A 48 10.51 12.45 6.86
N ILE A 49 10.44 11.12 6.83
CA ILE A 49 9.53 10.41 5.94
C ILE A 49 8.13 10.41 6.52
N ARG A 50 7.15 10.80 5.70
CA ARG A 50 5.74 10.64 6.02
C ARG A 50 5.18 9.40 5.31
N PRO A 51 4.14 8.76 5.86
CA PRO A 51 3.49 7.63 5.21
C PRO A 51 3.01 8.00 3.80
N ASP A 52 2.49 9.22 3.60
CA ASP A 52 2.04 9.71 2.29
C ASP A 52 3.14 9.70 1.22
N ASP A 53 4.39 10.05 1.57
CA ASP A 53 5.51 10.02 0.63
C ASP A 53 5.82 8.59 0.19
N VAL A 54 5.70 7.63 1.11
CA VAL A 54 5.91 6.20 0.82
C VAL A 54 4.74 5.64 0.01
N VAL A 55 3.50 6.06 0.30
CA VAL A 55 2.31 5.68 -0.47
C VAL A 55 2.48 6.11 -1.92
N ASN A 56 2.82 7.37 -2.18
CA ASN A 56 2.99 7.87 -3.55
C ASN A 56 4.03 7.06 -4.34
N LEU A 57 5.15 6.71 -3.71
CA LEU A 57 6.18 5.90 -4.36
C LEU A 57 5.74 4.45 -4.55
N LEU A 58 5.07 3.86 -3.56
CA LEU A 58 4.55 2.50 -3.62
C LEU A 58 3.45 2.36 -4.69
N VAL A 59 2.60 3.37 -4.88
CA VAL A 59 1.62 3.41 -5.98
C VAL A 59 2.33 3.25 -7.34
N ALA A 60 3.39 4.02 -7.58
CA ALA A 60 4.16 3.91 -8.83
C ALA A 60 4.78 2.51 -9.01
N GLU A 61 5.25 1.87 -7.93
CA GLU A 61 5.73 0.48 -7.97
C GLU A 61 4.60 -0.52 -8.26
N LEU A 62 3.41 -0.32 -7.68
CA LEU A 62 2.24 -1.17 -7.89
C LEU A 62 1.69 -1.06 -9.32
N GLU A 63 1.79 0.12 -9.95
CA GLU A 63 1.38 0.32 -11.34
C GLU A 63 2.22 -0.49 -12.33
N VAL A 64 3.47 -0.81 -11.98
CA VAL A 64 4.36 -1.65 -12.79
C VAL A 64 4.41 -3.11 -12.31
N ALA A 65 3.87 -3.41 -11.12
CA ALA A 65 3.85 -4.75 -10.54
C ALA A 65 2.84 -5.67 -11.27
N PRO A 66 3.29 -6.70 -12.02
CA PRO A 66 2.38 -7.63 -12.69
C PRO A 66 1.48 -8.39 -11.71
N GLU A 67 1.95 -8.68 -10.49
CA GLU A 67 1.21 -9.40 -9.45
C GLU A 67 -0.10 -8.67 -9.11
N PHE A 68 0.01 -7.35 -8.89
CA PHE A 68 -1.12 -6.51 -8.53
C PHE A 68 -2.05 -6.26 -9.72
N ARG A 69 -1.48 -5.95 -10.90
CA ARG A 69 -2.26 -5.75 -12.13
C ARG A 69 -3.07 -6.98 -12.51
N THR A 70 -2.47 -8.17 -12.37
CA THR A 70 -3.16 -9.45 -12.64
C THR A 70 -4.31 -9.67 -11.66
N PHE A 71 -4.12 -9.34 -10.39
CA PHE A 71 -5.18 -9.42 -9.39
C PHE A 71 -6.35 -8.48 -9.72
N LEU A 72 -6.06 -7.21 -9.99
CA LEU A 72 -7.08 -6.22 -10.35
C LEU A 72 -7.85 -6.65 -11.60
N ALA A 73 -7.16 -7.10 -12.64
CA ALA A 73 -7.79 -7.59 -13.87
C ALA A 73 -8.70 -8.80 -13.62
N LYS A 74 -8.24 -9.77 -12.80
CA LYS A 74 -9.02 -10.96 -12.44
C LYS A 74 -10.30 -10.60 -11.68
N LYS A 75 -10.22 -9.60 -10.79
CA LYS A 75 -11.36 -9.09 -10.00
C LYS A 75 -12.20 -8.03 -10.73
N LYS A 76 -11.82 -7.66 -11.97
CA LYS A 76 -12.43 -6.57 -12.76
C LYS A 76 -12.41 -5.21 -12.07
N LEU A 77 -11.41 -4.98 -11.24
CA LEU A 77 -11.16 -3.73 -10.53
C LEU A 77 -10.39 -2.80 -11.46
N THR A 78 -11.10 -1.88 -12.11
CA THR A 78 -10.55 -1.01 -13.16
C THR A 78 -10.24 0.41 -12.68
N GLN A 79 -10.69 0.73 -11.47
CA GLN A 79 -10.58 2.07 -10.92
C GLN A 79 -9.16 2.34 -10.43
N LYS A 80 -8.62 3.52 -10.76
CA LYS A 80 -7.24 3.89 -10.38
C LYS A 80 -7.03 4.05 -8.88
N TYR A 81 -8.08 4.36 -8.13
CA TYR A 81 -7.98 4.48 -6.67
C TYR A 81 -7.59 3.16 -5.98
N TRP A 82 -7.73 2.00 -6.65
CA TRP A 82 -7.30 0.73 -6.06
C TRP A 82 -5.80 0.66 -5.82
N TYR A 83 -4.99 1.33 -6.64
CA TYR A 83 -3.54 1.41 -6.44
C TYR A 83 -3.22 2.21 -5.19
N GLU A 84 -3.83 3.38 -5.07
CA GLU A 84 -3.68 4.27 -3.90
C GLU A 84 -4.15 3.57 -2.62
N TRP A 85 -5.37 3.02 -2.63
CA TRP A 85 -5.94 2.38 -1.45
C TRP A 85 -5.18 1.14 -1.00
N PHE A 86 -4.63 0.37 -1.95
CA PHE A 86 -3.80 -0.77 -1.60
C PHE A 86 -2.43 -0.35 -1.09
N ALA A 87 -1.82 0.69 -1.67
CA ALA A 87 -0.58 1.26 -1.16
C ALA A 87 -0.77 1.80 0.27
N GLU A 88 -1.83 2.54 0.53
CA GLU A 88 -2.20 3.03 1.86
C GLU A 88 -2.39 1.88 2.84
N LEU A 89 -3.10 0.81 2.44
CA LEU A 89 -3.26 -0.38 3.28
C LEU A 89 -1.92 -1.03 3.63
N ILE A 90 -1.04 -1.22 2.65
CA ILE A 90 0.29 -1.80 2.86
C ILE A 90 1.10 -0.91 3.81
N VAL A 91 1.14 0.40 3.55
CA VAL A 91 1.91 1.34 4.36
C VAL A 91 1.37 1.36 5.77
N ASP A 92 0.06 1.53 5.98
CA ASP A 92 -0.58 1.50 7.30
C ASP A 92 -0.25 0.21 8.07
N HIS A 93 -0.32 -0.94 7.39
CA HIS A 93 -0.04 -2.24 8.00
C HIS A 93 1.43 -2.43 8.41
N PHE A 94 2.39 -1.96 7.59
CA PHE A 94 3.83 -2.13 7.87
C PHE A 94 4.49 -0.88 8.47
N TRP A 95 3.79 0.24 8.64
CA TRP A 95 4.38 1.53 9.01
C TRP A 95 5.18 1.45 10.30
N THR A 96 4.61 0.82 11.33
CA THR A 96 5.27 0.59 12.63
C THR A 96 6.55 -0.24 12.48
N GLN A 97 6.59 -1.19 11.56
CA GLN A 97 7.79 -2.00 11.30
C GLN A 97 8.84 -1.28 10.45
N LEU A 98 8.42 -0.33 9.60
CA LEU A 98 9.30 0.42 8.69
C LEU A 98 9.92 1.65 9.36
N SER A 99 9.13 2.38 10.16
CA SER A 99 9.52 3.67 10.74
C SER A 99 10.38 3.59 12.01
N GLY A 100 10.59 2.41 12.59
CA GLY A 100 11.44 2.25 13.78
C GLY A 100 11.17 0.98 14.58
N GLY A 101 11.32 -0.19 13.94
CA GLY A 101 11.47 -1.46 14.66
C GLY A 101 12.83 -1.59 15.32
#